data_AF-A0A932ZWW5-F1
#
_entry.id   AF-A0A932ZWW5-F1
#
_cell.length_a   1.000
_cell.length_b   1.000
_cell.length_c   1.000
_cell.angle_alpha   90.00
_cell.angle_beta   90.00
_cell.angle_gamma   90.00
#
_symmetry.space_group_name_H-M   'P 1'
#
loop_
_entity.id
_entity.type
_entity.pdbx_description
1 polymer ?
#
loop_
_entity_poly.entity_id
_entity_poly.type
_entity_poly.pdbx_seq_one_letter_code
_entity_poly.pdbx_strand_id
1 'polypeptide(L)'
;MTASIRVGTSTCGLAAGAESTFQALQQAAGQMGLPVSIKRTGCLGACHREPLVEITANGESILYGLVESHLARLLLEGHFGVGGALRPSEDWVVSRTPDRRDSPFFAPQVKVTTANCGVIDPLSLDDYLATGGYEALPRALAMTPDAVIDAVKRSRLRGRGGAGFPTGIKWEICRRQPDPVKYLVCNADEGDPGAFMDRTVIEGDPHRILEGMLIAAHAIGTRWGYVYVRAEYPLAVKHLEAAIEDARAAGYLGTNILGSGLDFDIIVKEGAGAFVCGEETALMHSIEGKRGAPRMRPPSPAETGRWGHP
;
A
#
# COMPACT_ATOMS: atom_id res chain seq x y z
N MET A 1 3.29 29.56 -9.02
CA MET A 1 3.18 28.11 -8.77
C MET A 1 2.43 27.94 -7.46
N THR A 2 1.36 27.16 -7.43
CA THR A 2 0.63 26.85 -6.20
C THR A 2 1.51 25.94 -5.35
N ALA A 3 1.74 26.30 -4.09
CA ALA A 3 2.49 25.45 -3.17
C ALA A 3 1.66 24.20 -2.81
N SER A 4 2.31 23.08 -2.51
CA SER A 4 1.65 21.85 -2.10
C SER A 4 2.07 21.46 -0.69
N ILE A 5 1.12 21.02 0.12
CA ILE A 5 1.33 20.49 1.46
C ILE A 5 0.79 19.07 1.49
N ARG A 6 1.62 18.12 1.91
CA ARG A 6 1.24 16.72 2.10
C ARG A 6 1.34 16.36 3.58
N VAL A 7 0.31 15.73 4.11
CA VAL A 7 0.25 15.28 5.50
C VAL A 7 0.13 13.76 5.53
N GLY A 8 1.01 13.10 6.28
CA GLY A 8 0.97 11.64 6.45
C GLY A 8 -0.19 11.23 7.33
N THR A 9 -1.19 10.53 6.77
CA THR A 9 -2.42 10.14 7.48
C THR A 9 -2.68 8.64 7.45
N SER A 10 -1.61 7.84 7.36
CA SER A 10 -1.67 6.42 7.75
C SER A 10 -1.86 6.27 9.25
N THR A 11 -2.14 5.05 9.72
CA THR A 11 -2.45 4.74 11.12
C THR A 11 -1.45 5.33 12.12
N CYS A 12 -0.14 5.34 11.80
CA CYS A 12 0.88 5.96 12.66
C CYS A 12 0.70 7.48 12.82
N GLY A 13 0.46 8.21 11.73
CA GLY A 13 0.22 9.64 11.75
C GLY A 13 -1.11 9.95 12.45
N LEU A 14 -2.18 9.22 12.13
CA LEU A 14 -3.48 9.40 12.77
C LEU A 14 -3.41 9.19 14.28
N ALA A 15 -2.72 8.15 14.74
CA ALA A 15 -2.50 7.90 16.17
C ALA A 15 -1.69 9.02 16.86
N ALA A 16 -0.82 9.71 16.12
CA ALA A 16 -0.05 10.86 16.60
C ALA A 16 -0.77 12.21 16.45
N GLY A 17 -2.01 12.24 15.96
CA GLY A 17 -2.79 13.48 15.81
C GLY A 17 -2.68 14.16 14.44
N ALA A 18 -2.29 13.43 13.39
CA ALA A 18 -2.21 13.97 12.03
C ALA A 18 -3.55 14.46 11.49
N GLU A 19 -4.69 13.91 11.93
CA GLU A 19 -6.01 14.41 11.53
C GLU A 19 -6.23 15.86 12.00
N SER A 20 -6.01 16.10 13.29
CA SER A 20 -6.11 17.44 13.87
C SER A 20 -5.12 18.40 13.23
N THR A 21 -3.93 17.91 12.87
CA THR A 21 -2.89 18.69 12.19
C THR A 21 -3.32 19.08 10.78
N PHE A 22 -3.85 18.13 10.00
CA PHE A 22 -4.38 18.38 8.66
C PHE A 22 -5.49 19.44 8.68
N GLN A 23 -6.45 19.31 9.59
CA GLN A 23 -7.54 20.28 9.74
C GLN A 23 -7.03 21.67 10.15
N ALA A 24 -6.08 21.74 11.09
CA ALA A 24 -5.49 23.00 11.53
C ALA A 24 -4.70 23.69 10.40
N LEU A 25 -3.96 22.93 9.58
CA LEU A 25 -3.27 23.46 8.40
C LEU A 25 -4.26 24.03 7.37
N GLN A 26 -5.35 23.32 7.08
CA GLN A 26 -6.40 23.80 6.18
C GLN A 26 -7.03 25.10 6.68
N GLN A 27 -7.41 25.14 7.96
CA GLN A 27 -8.00 26.33 8.57
C GLN A 27 -7.04 27.52 8.54
N ALA A 28 -5.79 27.33 8.97
CA ALA A 28 -4.78 28.38 9.01
C ALA A 28 -4.45 28.90 7.60
N ALA A 29 -4.24 28.00 6.62
CA ALA A 29 -3.99 28.40 5.24
C ALA A 29 -5.15 29.22 4.65
N GLY A 30 -6.40 28.82 4.93
CA GLY A 30 -7.60 29.56 4.50
C GLY A 30 -7.70 30.95 5.14
N GLN A 31 -7.46 31.07 6.45
CA GLN A 31 -7.46 32.36 7.15
C GLN A 31 -6.37 33.31 6.65
N MET A 32 -5.23 32.76 6.25
CA MET A 32 -4.10 33.52 5.71
C MET A 32 -4.24 33.84 4.22
N GLY A 33 -5.22 33.24 3.52
CA GLY A 33 -5.36 33.37 2.07
C GLY A 33 -4.19 32.77 1.29
N LEU A 34 -3.52 31.75 1.83
CA LEU A 34 -2.38 31.13 1.17
C LEU A 34 -2.83 30.31 -0.06
N PRO A 35 -2.20 30.49 -1.24
CA PRO A 35 -2.50 29.71 -2.43
C PRO A 35 -1.80 28.33 -2.35
N VAL A 36 -2.27 27.47 -1.45
CA VAL A 36 -1.73 26.13 -1.20
C VAL A 36 -2.77 25.05 -1.46
N SER A 37 -2.34 23.92 -2.00
CA SER A 37 -3.12 22.68 -2.04
C SER A 37 -2.66 21.77 -0.90
N ILE A 38 -3.58 21.32 -0.06
CA ILE A 38 -3.28 20.46 1.09
C ILE A 38 -3.91 19.09 0.84
N LYS A 39 -3.07 18.05 0.75
CA LYS A 39 -3.46 16.67 0.47
C LYS A 39 -3.06 15.73 1.60
N ARG A 40 -3.79 14.62 1.69
CA ARG A 40 -3.45 13.48 2.53
C ARG A 40 -2.55 12.54 1.75
N THR A 41 -1.68 11.83 2.46
CA THR A 41 -0.85 10.77 1.86
C THR A 41 -0.75 9.58 2.81
N GLY A 42 -0.22 8.47 2.30
CA GLY A 42 0.25 7.38 3.15
C GLY A 42 1.40 7.78 4.09
N CYS A 43 1.91 6.80 4.83
CA CYS A 43 3.03 6.97 5.76
C CYS A 43 4.26 7.57 5.08
N LEU A 44 4.79 8.65 5.67
CA LEU A 44 5.99 9.34 5.19
C LEU A 44 7.29 8.65 5.66
N GLY A 45 7.20 7.69 6.58
CA GLY A 45 8.23 6.72 6.95
C GLY A 45 8.94 7.00 8.27
N ALA A 46 9.14 8.27 8.66
CA ALA A 46 9.79 8.63 9.90
C ALA A 46 8.80 8.64 11.09
N CYS A 47 8.20 7.48 11.41
CA CYS A 47 7.11 7.39 12.40
C CYS A 47 7.45 7.98 13.79
N HIS A 48 8.74 8.01 14.17
CA HIS A 48 9.21 8.62 15.42
C HIS A 48 9.13 10.16 15.43
N ARG A 49 8.71 10.77 14.32
CA ARG A 49 8.61 12.21 14.09
C ARG A 49 7.20 12.64 13.69
N GLU A 50 6.21 11.76 13.79
CA GLU A 50 4.82 12.11 13.49
C GLU A 50 4.28 13.16 14.48
N PRO A 51 3.33 14.04 14.06
CA PRO A 51 2.80 14.19 12.70
C PRO A 51 3.81 14.79 11.71
N LEU A 52 3.89 14.18 10.54
CA LEU A 52 4.76 14.60 9.44
C LEU A 52 4.01 15.45 8.41
N VAL A 53 4.62 16.58 8.02
CA VAL A 53 4.08 17.53 7.04
C VAL A 53 5.17 17.90 6.05
N GLU A 54 4.95 17.61 4.77
CA GLU A 54 5.85 18.01 3.69
C GLU A 54 5.29 19.23 2.97
N ILE A 55 6.06 20.32 2.89
CA ILE A 55 5.70 21.52 2.13
C ILE A 55 6.62 21.64 0.93
N THR A 56 6.04 21.65 -0.26
CA THR A 56 6.74 21.89 -1.52
C THR A 56 6.36 23.27 -2.07
N ALA A 57 7.32 24.18 -2.14
CA ALA A 57 7.14 25.55 -2.63
C ALA A 57 8.43 26.06 -3.29
N ASN A 58 8.31 26.85 -4.36
CA ASN A 58 9.46 27.51 -5.03
C ASN A 58 10.62 26.57 -5.43
N GLY A 59 10.33 25.30 -5.73
CA GLY A 59 11.35 24.30 -6.07
C GLY A 59 12.04 23.65 -4.87
N GLU A 60 11.69 24.04 -3.66
CA GLU A 60 12.15 23.41 -2.41
C GLU A 60 11.07 22.48 -1.85
N SER A 61 11.49 21.40 -1.20
CA SER A 61 10.60 20.48 -0.49
C SER A 61 11.14 20.23 0.90
N ILE A 62 10.41 20.64 1.92
CA ILE A 62 10.83 20.49 3.32
C ILE A 62 9.85 19.58 4.04
N LEU A 63 10.37 18.50 4.60
CA LEU A 63 9.64 17.60 5.48
C LEU A 63 9.84 18.04 6.93
N TYR A 64 8.74 18.46 7.55
CA TYR A 64 8.67 18.80 8.96
C TYR A 64 8.09 17.62 9.75
N GLY A 65 8.57 17.44 10.98
CA GLY A 65 8.01 16.49 11.94
C GLY A 65 7.69 17.14 13.26
N LEU A 66 6.95 16.42 14.10
CA LEU A 66 6.38 16.88 15.37
C LEU A 66 5.45 18.09 15.17
N VAL A 67 4.77 18.15 14.03
CA VAL A 67 3.86 19.26 13.70
C VAL A 67 2.52 18.98 14.35
N GLU A 68 2.39 19.28 15.63
CA GLU A 68 1.09 19.21 16.31
C GLU A 68 0.12 20.28 15.80
N SER A 69 -1.18 20.05 15.97
CA SER A 69 -2.23 20.93 15.43
C SER A 69 -2.09 22.40 15.87
N HIS A 70 -1.69 22.65 17.11
CA HIS A 70 -1.50 23.99 17.64
C HIS A 70 -0.28 24.72 17.02
N LEU A 71 0.63 23.99 16.38
CA LEU A 71 1.82 24.51 15.70
C LEU A 71 1.59 24.77 14.20
N ALA A 72 0.47 24.31 13.64
CA ALA A 72 0.17 24.41 12.21
C ALA A 72 0.27 25.85 11.67
N ARG A 73 -0.29 26.82 12.41
CA ARG A 73 -0.23 28.24 12.02
C ARG A 73 1.21 28.77 12.03
N LEU A 74 1.95 28.49 13.10
CA LEU A 74 3.35 28.90 13.23
C LEU A 74 4.21 28.31 12.10
N LEU A 75 3.98 27.04 11.75
CA LEU A 75 4.66 26.41 10.63
C LEU A 75 4.42 27.16 9.32
N LEU A 76 3.16 27.48 8.99
CA LEU A 76 2.81 28.18 7.75
C LEU A 76 3.35 29.61 7.72
N GLU A 77 3.20 30.37 8.80
CA GLU A 77 3.73 31.73 8.91
C GLU A 77 5.26 31.74 8.74
N GLY A 78 5.95 30.83 9.42
CA GLY A 78 7.40 30.73 9.36
C GLY A 78 7.93 30.19 8.03
N HIS A 79 7.27 29.20 7.40
CA HIS A 79 7.67 28.65 6.11
C HIS A 79 7.47 29.66 4.97
N PHE A 80 6.31 30.33 4.92
CA PHE A 80 6.00 31.29 3.85
C PHE A 80 6.47 32.71 4.15
N GLY A 81 7.09 32.97 5.32
CA GLY A 81 7.59 34.29 5.70
C GLY A 81 6.49 35.33 5.92
N VAL A 82 5.32 34.89 6.37
CA VAL A 82 4.14 35.75 6.59
C VAL A 82 4.14 36.26 8.03
N GLY A 83 3.79 37.53 8.23
CA GLY A 83 3.50 38.08 9.56
C GLY A 83 4.72 38.31 10.47
N GLY A 84 5.95 38.25 9.95
CA GLY A 84 7.17 38.45 10.75
C GLY A 84 7.44 37.34 11.78
N ALA A 85 6.82 36.17 11.59
CA ALA A 85 6.90 35.06 12.52
C ALA A 85 8.32 34.46 12.62
N LEU A 86 8.60 33.86 13.77
CA LEU A 86 9.80 33.04 13.97
C LEU A 86 9.80 31.88 12.98
N ARG A 87 10.96 31.60 12.39
CA ARG A 87 11.13 30.42 11.55
C ARG A 87 10.83 29.16 12.37
N PRO A 88 10.28 28.09 11.75
CA PRO A 88 10.16 26.81 12.42
C PRO A 88 11.52 26.37 12.94
N SER A 89 11.56 25.76 14.13
CA SER A 89 12.82 25.28 14.71
C SER A 89 13.51 24.33 13.72
N GLU A 90 14.84 24.41 13.62
CA GLU A 90 15.64 23.43 12.87
C GLU A 90 15.39 22.01 13.38
N ASP A 91 15.06 21.86 14.66
CA ASP A 91 14.71 20.57 15.27
C ASP A 91 13.45 19.95 14.69
N TRP A 92 12.63 20.68 13.93
CA TRP A 92 11.44 20.16 13.25
C TRP A 92 11.78 19.59 11.87
N VAL A 93 12.87 20.05 11.26
CA VAL A 93 13.24 19.69 9.89
C VAL A 93 13.81 18.28 9.87
N VAL A 94 13.11 17.40 9.16
CA VAL A 94 13.52 16.01 8.93
C VAL A 94 14.34 15.89 7.64
N SER A 95 14.00 16.69 6.64
CA SER A 95 14.67 16.76 5.33
C SER A 95 14.30 18.05 4.59
N ARG A 96 15.20 18.53 3.72
CA ARG A 96 15.04 19.68 2.82
C ARG A 96 15.09 19.30 1.34
N THR A 97 15.08 18.01 1.02
CA THR A 97 15.16 17.52 -0.36
C THR A 97 13.96 16.62 -0.70
N PRO A 98 13.43 16.67 -1.94
CA PRO A 98 12.33 15.80 -2.33
C PRO A 98 12.64 14.29 -2.21
N ASP A 99 13.89 13.90 -2.48
CA ASP A 99 14.34 12.50 -2.37
C ASP A 99 14.74 12.10 -0.93
N ARG A 100 14.74 13.08 -0.02
CA ARG A 100 15.03 12.97 1.40
C ARG A 100 16.43 12.45 1.72
N ARG A 101 17.36 12.47 0.77
CA ARG A 101 18.70 11.89 0.93
C ARG A 101 19.62 12.70 1.83
N ASP A 102 19.26 13.94 2.14
CA ASP A 102 19.94 14.76 3.14
C ASP A 102 19.66 14.31 4.59
N SER A 103 18.64 13.46 4.81
CA SER A 103 18.33 12.91 6.13
C SER A 103 19.10 11.62 6.41
N PRO A 104 19.79 11.48 7.55
CA PRO A 104 20.50 10.25 7.90
C PRO A 104 19.56 9.04 8.05
N PHE A 105 18.28 9.27 8.33
CA PHE A 105 17.26 8.21 8.42
C PHE A 105 16.86 7.67 7.04
N PHE A 106 16.71 8.55 6.04
CA PHE A 106 16.22 8.17 4.71
C PHE A 106 17.34 7.85 3.71
N ALA A 107 18.51 8.49 3.84
CA ALA A 107 19.65 8.29 2.95
C ALA A 107 20.04 6.83 2.67
N PRO A 108 20.03 5.89 3.65
CA PRO A 108 20.40 4.50 3.39
C PRO A 108 19.28 3.66 2.77
N GLN A 109 18.06 4.20 2.60
CA GLN A 109 16.90 3.44 2.18
C GLN A 109 16.81 3.34 0.66
N VAL A 110 16.39 2.16 0.17
CA VAL A 110 15.97 1.96 -1.22
C VAL A 110 14.50 1.58 -1.22
N LYS A 111 13.63 2.54 -1.56
CA LYS A 111 12.19 2.31 -1.60
C LYS A 111 11.80 1.69 -2.94
N VAL A 112 11.51 0.38 -2.92
CA VAL A 112 10.97 -0.35 -4.08
C VAL A 112 9.47 -0.57 -3.91
N THR A 113 9.07 -1.24 -2.82
CA THR A 113 7.65 -1.54 -2.53
C THR A 113 6.89 -0.33 -2.00
N THR A 114 7.57 0.54 -1.27
CA THR A 114 6.99 1.73 -0.62
C THR A 114 7.32 3.03 -1.36
N ALA A 115 7.64 2.95 -2.66
CA ALA A 115 8.06 4.10 -3.45
C ALA A 115 7.01 5.22 -3.49
N ASN A 116 5.73 4.85 -3.53
CA ASN A 116 4.61 5.80 -3.57
C ASN A 116 4.11 6.22 -2.18
N CYS A 117 4.50 5.49 -1.12
CA CYS A 117 4.06 5.80 0.24
C CYS A 117 4.58 7.17 0.68
N GLY A 118 3.65 8.06 1.04
CA GLY A 118 3.96 9.44 1.39
C GLY A 118 4.15 10.38 0.19
N VAL A 119 3.89 9.89 -1.03
CA VAL A 119 3.96 10.66 -2.28
C VAL A 119 2.56 10.89 -2.84
N ILE A 120 1.76 9.82 -2.94
CA ILE A 120 0.39 9.85 -3.49
C ILE A 120 -0.67 9.98 -2.40
N ASP A 121 -1.86 10.45 -2.77
CA ASP A 121 -3.08 10.17 -2.02
C ASP A 121 -3.48 8.70 -2.23
N PRO A 122 -3.52 7.86 -1.18
CA PRO A 122 -3.83 6.43 -1.31
C PRO A 122 -5.26 6.14 -1.78
N LEU A 123 -6.17 7.14 -1.74
CA LEU A 123 -7.55 7.03 -2.21
C LEU A 123 -7.75 7.68 -3.60
N SER A 124 -6.67 7.99 -4.31
CA SER A 124 -6.73 8.58 -5.64
C SER A 124 -6.11 7.64 -6.67
N LEU A 125 -6.97 7.03 -7.50
CA LEU A 125 -6.52 6.29 -8.68
C LEU A 125 -5.69 7.18 -9.63
N ASP A 126 -6.06 8.45 -9.80
CA ASP A 126 -5.34 9.39 -10.67
C ASP A 126 -3.90 9.63 -10.18
N ASP A 127 -3.70 9.82 -8.87
CA ASP A 127 -2.34 9.96 -8.31
C ASP A 127 -1.54 8.65 -8.52
N TYR A 128 -2.16 7.47 -8.39
CA TYR A 128 -1.49 6.19 -8.69
C TYR A 128 -1.08 6.08 -10.16
N LEU A 129 -1.98 6.39 -11.10
CA LEU A 129 -1.71 6.39 -12.55
C LEU A 129 -0.60 7.38 -12.91
N ALA A 130 -0.57 8.56 -12.28
CA ALA A 130 0.47 9.57 -12.50
C ALA A 130 1.88 9.10 -12.09
N THR A 131 1.98 8.06 -11.25
CA THR A 131 3.28 7.41 -10.89
C THR A 131 3.67 6.27 -11.83
N GLY A 132 2.93 6.04 -12.92
CA GLY A 132 3.10 4.88 -13.80
C GLY A 132 2.37 3.63 -13.30
N GLY A 133 1.40 3.80 -12.40
CA GLY A 133 0.53 2.72 -11.94
C GLY A 133 -0.20 2.05 -13.11
N TYR A 134 -0.36 0.73 -13.03
CA TYR A 134 -0.93 -0.13 -14.07
C TYR A 134 -0.15 -0.21 -15.39
N GLU A 135 0.98 0.48 -15.58
CA GLU A 135 1.78 0.35 -16.80
C GLU A 135 2.44 -1.05 -16.96
N ALA A 136 2.62 -1.80 -15.87
CA ALA A 136 3.13 -3.17 -15.95
C ALA A 136 2.05 -4.17 -16.38
N LEU A 137 0.78 -3.88 -16.12
CA LEU A 137 -0.33 -4.79 -16.40
C LEU A 137 -0.51 -5.08 -17.90
N PRO A 138 -0.65 -4.10 -18.82
CA PRO A 138 -0.75 -4.39 -20.25
C PRO A 138 0.45 -5.17 -20.80
N ARG A 139 1.66 -4.90 -20.28
CA ARG A 139 2.87 -5.65 -20.65
C ARG A 139 2.79 -7.10 -20.22
N ALA A 140 2.33 -7.37 -19.00
CA ALA A 140 2.12 -8.72 -18.51
C ALA A 140 1.03 -9.46 -19.31
N LEU A 141 -0.09 -8.79 -19.62
CA LEU A 141 -1.19 -9.36 -20.41
C LEU A 141 -0.78 -9.68 -21.85
N ALA A 142 0.16 -8.93 -22.43
CA ALA A 142 0.73 -9.21 -23.75
C ALA A 142 1.73 -10.40 -23.75
N MET A 143 2.17 -10.84 -22.57
CA MET A 143 3.04 -12.01 -22.42
C MET A 143 2.22 -13.28 -22.18
N THR A 144 2.78 -14.43 -22.53
CA THR A 144 2.20 -15.71 -22.08
C THR A 144 2.33 -15.84 -20.56
N PRO A 145 1.40 -16.55 -19.89
CA PRO A 145 1.49 -16.80 -18.45
C PRO A 145 2.85 -17.36 -18.01
N ASP A 146 3.40 -18.31 -18.77
CA ASP A 146 4.72 -18.91 -18.49
C ASP A 146 5.86 -17.90 -18.61
N ALA A 147 5.79 -16.96 -19.57
CA ALA A 147 6.80 -15.91 -19.70
C ALA A 147 6.77 -14.93 -18.51
N VAL A 148 5.58 -14.65 -17.96
CA VAL A 148 5.44 -13.85 -16.72
C VAL A 148 6.04 -14.59 -15.54
N ILE A 149 5.72 -15.88 -15.37
CA ILE A 149 6.31 -16.74 -14.33
C ILE A 149 7.84 -16.74 -14.43
N ASP A 150 8.40 -16.90 -15.63
CA ASP A 150 9.83 -16.88 -15.85
C ASP A 150 10.48 -15.53 -15.55
N ALA A 151 9.79 -14.41 -15.83
CA ALA A 151 10.25 -13.09 -15.41
C ALA A 151 10.35 -12.99 -13.87
N VAL A 152 9.36 -13.52 -13.14
CA VAL A 152 9.38 -13.56 -11.66
C VAL A 152 10.45 -14.51 -11.12
N LYS A 153 10.72 -15.64 -11.78
CA LYS A 153 11.85 -16.51 -11.42
C LYS A 153 13.19 -15.81 -11.62
N ARG A 154 13.37 -15.11 -12.75
CA ARG A 154 14.61 -14.35 -13.06
C ARG A 154 14.86 -13.22 -12.06
N SER A 155 13.81 -12.59 -11.52
CA SER A 155 13.95 -11.56 -10.48
C SER A 155 14.41 -12.12 -9.13
N ARG A 156 14.37 -13.45 -8.96
CA ARG A 156 14.69 -14.17 -7.71
C ARG A 156 13.83 -13.70 -6.53
N LEU A 157 12.60 -13.26 -6.80
CA LEU A 157 11.66 -12.88 -5.75
C LEU A 157 11.38 -14.09 -4.84
N ARG A 158 11.45 -13.85 -3.54
CA ARG A 158 11.13 -14.81 -2.48
C ARG A 158 9.94 -14.30 -1.68
N GLY A 159 9.16 -15.22 -1.11
CA GLY A 159 8.05 -14.90 -0.23
C GLY A 159 8.50 -14.01 0.94
N ARG A 160 7.82 -12.87 1.12
CA ARG A 160 8.19 -11.86 2.11
C ARG A 160 7.53 -12.04 3.47
N GLY A 161 6.59 -12.98 3.61
CA GLY A 161 6.02 -13.40 4.91
C GLY A 161 6.93 -14.35 5.71
N GLY A 162 8.25 -14.19 5.65
CA GLY A 162 9.21 -14.96 6.47
C GLY A 162 9.77 -16.24 5.84
N ALA A 163 8.93 -17.15 5.33
CA ALA A 163 9.40 -18.47 4.85
C ALA A 163 10.38 -18.43 3.65
N GLY A 164 10.36 -17.35 2.87
CA GLY A 164 11.34 -17.14 1.80
C GLY A 164 11.29 -18.16 0.66
N PHE A 165 10.15 -18.81 0.41
CA PHE A 165 10.02 -19.73 -0.73
C PHE A 165 10.06 -18.94 -2.06
N PRO A 166 10.72 -19.43 -3.14
CA PRO A 166 10.79 -18.71 -4.40
C PRO A 166 9.39 -18.49 -5.04
N THR A 167 9.00 -17.24 -5.25
CA THR A 167 7.65 -16.88 -5.68
C THR A 167 7.31 -17.44 -7.06
N GLY A 168 8.23 -17.31 -8.02
CA GLY A 168 8.02 -17.83 -9.38
C GLY A 168 7.88 -19.36 -9.44
N ILE A 169 8.51 -20.09 -8.51
CA ILE A 169 8.33 -21.55 -8.39
C ILE A 169 6.94 -21.86 -7.81
N LYS A 170 6.47 -21.10 -6.81
CA LYS A 170 5.11 -21.28 -6.25
C LYS A 170 4.04 -21.04 -7.32
N TRP A 171 4.20 -20.01 -8.14
CA TRP A 171 3.29 -19.71 -9.24
C TRP A 171 3.30 -20.82 -10.31
N GLU A 172 4.48 -21.32 -10.66
CA GLU A 172 4.61 -22.44 -11.60
C GLU A 172 3.90 -23.71 -11.11
N ILE A 173 4.05 -24.07 -9.83
CA ILE A 173 3.38 -25.25 -9.25
C ILE A 173 1.87 -25.12 -9.38
N CYS A 174 1.29 -23.97 -9.01
CA CYS A 174 -0.16 -23.71 -9.12
C CYS A 174 -0.61 -23.69 -10.59
N ARG A 175 0.15 -23.04 -11.48
CA ARG A 175 -0.16 -22.97 -12.91
C ARG A 175 -0.23 -24.35 -13.55
N ARG A 176 0.68 -25.26 -13.19
CA ARG A 176 0.76 -26.63 -13.74
C ARG A 176 -0.33 -27.56 -13.22
N GLN A 177 -1.08 -27.18 -12.19
CA GLN A 177 -2.20 -27.99 -11.73
C GLN A 177 -3.27 -28.11 -12.82
N PRO A 178 -3.81 -29.33 -13.05
CA PRO A 178 -4.79 -29.59 -14.10
C PRO A 178 -6.17 -29.02 -13.78
N ASP A 179 -6.43 -28.67 -12.53
CA ASP A 179 -7.68 -28.05 -12.10
C ASP A 179 -7.88 -26.69 -12.80
N PRO A 180 -9.00 -26.46 -13.51
CA PRO A 180 -9.28 -25.18 -14.13
C PRO A 180 -9.64 -24.08 -13.12
N VAL A 181 -10.07 -24.44 -11.91
CA VAL A 181 -10.38 -23.50 -10.83
C VAL A 181 -9.15 -23.33 -9.98
N LYS A 182 -8.71 -22.08 -9.82
CA LYS A 182 -7.54 -21.70 -9.00
C LYS A 182 -7.91 -20.48 -8.17
N TYR A 183 -7.25 -20.28 -7.04
CA TYR A 183 -7.45 -19.11 -6.19
C TYR A 183 -6.14 -18.38 -5.92
N LEU A 184 -6.18 -17.05 -5.93
CA LEU A 184 -5.08 -16.23 -5.44
C LEU A 184 -5.46 -15.63 -4.09
N VAL A 185 -4.62 -15.86 -3.08
CA VAL A 185 -4.84 -15.31 -1.74
C VAL A 185 -3.65 -14.43 -1.35
N CYS A 186 -3.92 -13.15 -1.10
CA CYS A 186 -3.01 -12.22 -0.44
C CYS A 186 -3.22 -12.34 1.08
N ASN A 187 -2.18 -12.76 1.79
CA ASN A 187 -2.17 -12.84 3.24
C ASN A 187 -1.69 -11.50 3.82
N ALA A 188 -2.61 -10.77 4.45
CA ALA A 188 -2.38 -9.50 5.15
C ALA A 188 -2.83 -9.59 6.62
N ASP A 189 -2.66 -10.76 7.25
CA ASP A 189 -2.95 -10.94 8.67
C ASP A 189 -1.89 -10.27 9.57
N GLU A 190 -0.67 -9.99 9.06
CA GLU A 190 0.48 -9.30 9.70
C GLU A 190 0.41 -9.30 11.25
N GLY A 191 0.40 -10.51 11.82
CA GLY A 191 0.15 -10.72 13.25
C GLY A 191 1.40 -10.52 14.13
N ASP A 192 2.59 -10.51 13.54
CA ASP A 192 3.86 -10.46 14.25
C ASP A 192 4.05 -9.12 14.99
N PRO A 193 4.38 -9.12 16.30
CA PRO A 193 4.66 -7.90 17.04
C PRO A 193 5.79 -7.09 16.39
N GLY A 194 5.53 -5.80 16.14
CA GLY A 194 6.49 -4.89 15.50
C GLY A 194 6.46 -4.91 13.97
N ALA A 195 5.69 -5.80 13.34
CA ALA A 195 5.43 -5.75 11.89
C ALA A 195 4.32 -4.73 11.57
N PHE A 196 4.55 -3.93 10.53
CA PHE A 196 3.60 -2.97 9.97
C PHE A 196 3.91 -2.65 8.50
N MET A 197 4.73 -3.48 7.85
CA MET A 197 5.14 -3.31 6.45
C MET A 197 3.97 -3.53 5.50
N ASP A 198 3.14 -4.54 5.75
CA ASP A 198 1.97 -4.84 4.93
C ASP A 198 0.93 -3.75 5.12
N ARG A 199 0.65 -3.37 6.38
CA ARG A 199 -0.20 -2.22 6.70
C ARG A 199 0.23 -0.95 5.97
N THR A 200 1.52 -0.66 5.95
CA THR A 200 2.07 0.56 5.32
C THR A 200 1.77 0.59 3.82
N VAL A 201 1.87 -0.54 3.14
CA VAL A 201 1.58 -0.63 1.70
C VAL A 201 0.07 -0.56 1.45
N ILE A 202 -0.74 -1.29 2.21
CA ILE A 202 -2.21 -1.29 2.00
C ILE A 202 -2.79 0.10 2.28
N GLU A 203 -2.37 0.76 3.35
CA GLU A 203 -2.87 2.09 3.69
C GLU A 203 -2.29 3.19 2.79
N GLY A 204 -1.09 3.00 2.23
CA GLY A 204 -0.35 4.04 1.51
C GLY A 204 -0.36 3.92 -0.02
N ASP A 205 -0.58 2.72 -0.55
CA ASP A 205 -0.54 2.41 -1.99
C ASP A 205 -1.35 1.12 -2.29
N PRO A 206 -2.68 1.11 -2.06
CA PRO A 206 -3.51 -0.10 -2.20
C PRO A 206 -3.56 -0.61 -3.65
N HIS A 207 -3.59 0.29 -4.66
CA HIS A 207 -3.63 -0.11 -6.07
C HIS A 207 -2.42 -0.94 -6.50
N ARG A 208 -1.24 -0.71 -5.90
CA ARG A 208 -0.05 -1.53 -6.13
C ARG A 208 -0.25 -3.00 -5.76
N ILE A 209 -1.01 -3.27 -4.71
CA ILE A 209 -1.35 -4.64 -4.31
C ILE A 209 -2.29 -5.26 -5.35
N LEU A 210 -3.31 -4.51 -5.79
CA LEU A 210 -4.26 -4.95 -6.81
C LEU A 210 -3.55 -5.25 -8.14
N GLU A 211 -2.65 -4.37 -8.59
CA GLU A 211 -1.86 -4.57 -9.80
C GLU A 211 -0.97 -5.83 -9.69
N GLY A 212 -0.31 -6.03 -8.55
CA GLY A 212 0.47 -7.24 -8.30
C GLY A 212 -0.38 -8.51 -8.35
N MET A 213 -1.60 -8.45 -7.79
CA MET A 213 -2.55 -9.57 -7.83
C MET A 213 -3.08 -9.84 -9.24
N LEU A 214 -3.34 -8.81 -10.04
CA LEU A 214 -3.76 -8.94 -11.44
C LEU A 214 -2.70 -9.63 -12.30
N ILE A 215 -1.43 -9.22 -12.15
CA ILE A 215 -0.30 -9.85 -12.86
C ILE A 215 -0.16 -11.31 -12.43
N ALA A 216 -0.27 -11.59 -11.13
CA ALA A 216 -0.26 -12.96 -10.62
C ALA A 216 -1.45 -13.77 -11.14
N ALA A 217 -2.62 -13.17 -11.26
CA ALA A 217 -3.83 -13.83 -11.71
C ALA A 217 -3.74 -14.29 -13.17
N HIS A 218 -3.22 -13.41 -14.04
CA HIS A 218 -2.86 -13.75 -15.41
C HIS A 218 -1.85 -14.91 -15.46
N ALA A 219 -0.79 -14.83 -14.64
CA ALA A 219 0.28 -15.82 -14.63
C ALA A 219 -0.19 -17.23 -14.20
N ILE A 220 -1.06 -17.33 -13.19
CA ILE A 220 -1.55 -18.63 -12.70
C ILE A 220 -2.81 -19.10 -13.44
N GLY A 221 -3.57 -18.17 -14.02
CA GLY A 221 -4.85 -18.41 -14.70
C GLY A 221 -6.02 -18.57 -13.72
N THR A 222 -6.11 -17.69 -12.72
CA THR A 222 -7.26 -17.62 -11.80
C THR A 222 -8.19 -16.47 -12.16
N ARG A 223 -9.46 -16.60 -11.74
CA ARG A 223 -10.47 -15.54 -11.79
C ARG A 223 -10.84 -14.98 -10.42
N TRP A 224 -10.26 -15.55 -9.36
CA TRP A 224 -10.72 -15.33 -7.98
C TRP A 224 -9.56 -14.93 -7.07
N GLY A 225 -9.57 -13.68 -6.64
CA GLY A 225 -8.64 -13.09 -5.68
C GLY A 225 -9.27 -12.90 -4.31
N TYR A 226 -8.50 -13.14 -3.26
CA TYR A 226 -8.85 -12.81 -1.89
C TYR A 226 -7.74 -12.01 -1.24
N VAL A 227 -8.11 -10.99 -0.48
CA VAL A 227 -7.18 -10.33 0.44
C VAL A 227 -7.71 -10.60 1.85
N TYR A 228 -6.97 -11.41 2.61
CA TYR A 228 -7.29 -11.69 4.00
C TYR A 228 -6.59 -10.67 4.88
N VAL A 229 -7.35 -9.74 5.45
CA VAL A 229 -6.83 -8.65 6.27
C VAL A 229 -7.23 -8.92 7.72
N ARG A 230 -6.30 -8.77 8.66
CA ARG A 230 -6.61 -8.87 10.09
C ARG A 230 -7.67 -7.84 10.53
N ALA A 231 -8.47 -8.20 11.53
CA ALA A 231 -9.51 -7.32 12.09
C ALA A 231 -8.95 -6.02 12.70
N GLU A 232 -7.69 -6.03 13.15
CA GLU A 232 -7.08 -4.88 13.80
C GLU A 232 -6.61 -3.79 12.82
N TYR A 233 -6.77 -3.98 11.49
CA TYR A 233 -6.40 -3.00 10.45
C TYR A 233 -7.62 -2.43 9.70
N PRO A 234 -8.56 -1.75 10.38
CA PRO A 234 -9.78 -1.24 9.75
C PRO A 234 -9.51 -0.17 8.68
N LEU A 235 -8.45 0.64 8.84
CA LEU A 235 -8.07 1.64 7.84
C LEU A 235 -7.58 0.98 6.54
N ALA A 236 -6.79 -0.09 6.68
CA ALA A 236 -6.30 -0.86 5.54
C ALA A 236 -7.46 -1.50 4.75
N VAL A 237 -8.44 -2.08 5.45
CA VAL A 237 -9.67 -2.62 4.83
C VAL A 237 -10.39 -1.53 4.04
N LYS A 238 -10.64 -0.37 4.66
CA LYS A 238 -11.31 0.76 4.01
C LYS A 238 -10.59 1.24 2.74
N HIS A 239 -9.26 1.41 2.79
CA HIS A 239 -8.48 1.86 1.64
C HIS A 239 -8.48 0.82 0.52
N LEU A 240 -8.39 -0.46 0.88
CA LEU A 240 -8.41 -1.55 -0.07
C LEU A 240 -9.77 -1.68 -0.77
N GLU A 241 -10.88 -1.57 -0.03
CA GLU A 241 -12.24 -1.60 -0.59
C GLU A 241 -12.45 -0.45 -1.58
N ALA A 242 -12.07 0.78 -1.20
CA ALA A 242 -12.12 1.93 -2.10
C ALA A 242 -11.28 1.70 -3.37
N ALA A 243 -10.04 1.23 -3.25
CA ALA A 243 -9.19 0.95 -4.40
C ALA A 243 -9.74 -0.18 -5.30
N ILE A 244 -10.43 -1.17 -4.72
CA ILE A 244 -11.11 -2.24 -5.47
C ILE A 244 -12.29 -1.65 -6.25
N GLU A 245 -13.09 -0.77 -5.64
CA GLU A 245 -14.19 -0.08 -6.32
C GLU A 245 -13.68 0.78 -7.48
N ASP A 246 -12.63 1.57 -7.25
CA ASP A 246 -11.98 2.38 -8.28
C ASP A 246 -11.44 1.51 -9.42
N ALA A 247 -10.75 0.41 -9.09
CA ALA A 247 -10.19 -0.50 -10.09
C ALA A 247 -11.29 -1.20 -10.91
N ARG A 248 -12.43 -1.55 -10.31
CA ARG A 248 -13.60 -2.08 -11.04
C ARG A 248 -14.18 -1.03 -11.97
N ALA A 249 -14.39 0.19 -11.46
CA ALA A 249 -14.97 1.29 -12.24
C ALA A 249 -14.09 1.67 -13.44
N ALA A 250 -12.76 1.62 -13.28
CA ALA A 250 -11.78 1.89 -14.32
C ALA A 250 -11.50 0.71 -15.27
N GLY A 251 -12.12 -0.46 -15.06
CA GLY A 251 -11.95 -1.63 -15.92
C GLY A 251 -10.64 -2.42 -15.69
N TYR A 252 -9.98 -2.22 -14.54
CA TYR A 252 -8.83 -3.02 -14.10
C TYR A 252 -9.24 -4.30 -13.33
N LEU A 253 -10.48 -4.39 -12.84
CA LEU A 253 -11.06 -5.59 -12.24
C LEU A 253 -12.41 -5.91 -12.90
N GLY A 254 -12.85 -7.17 -12.79
CA GLY A 254 -14.10 -7.65 -13.36
C GLY A 254 -13.87 -8.55 -14.57
N THR A 255 -14.63 -8.31 -15.65
CA THR A 255 -14.59 -9.12 -16.87
C THR A 255 -13.84 -8.45 -18.01
N ASN A 256 -13.16 -9.25 -18.82
CA ASN A 256 -12.42 -8.86 -20.01
C ASN A 256 -11.51 -7.65 -19.78
N ILE A 257 -10.72 -7.71 -18.71
CA ILE A 257 -9.86 -6.62 -18.23
C ILE A 257 -8.97 -6.13 -19.37
N LEU A 258 -9.08 -4.84 -19.70
CA LEU A 258 -8.37 -4.18 -20.81
C LEU A 258 -8.52 -4.87 -22.18
N GLY A 259 -9.62 -5.60 -22.40
CA GLY A 259 -9.86 -6.35 -23.64
C GLY A 259 -8.99 -7.60 -23.81
N SER A 260 -8.34 -8.07 -22.74
CA SER A 260 -7.36 -9.18 -22.79
C SER A 260 -7.99 -10.58 -22.74
N GLY A 261 -9.28 -10.69 -22.42
CA GLY A 261 -9.94 -11.95 -22.10
C GLY A 261 -9.69 -12.46 -20.68
N LEU A 262 -8.91 -11.75 -19.87
CA LEU A 262 -8.76 -12.04 -18.43
C LEU A 262 -10.00 -11.54 -17.68
N ASP A 263 -10.61 -12.44 -16.92
CA ASP A 263 -11.60 -12.11 -15.89
C ASP A 263 -10.94 -12.31 -14.53
N PHE A 264 -10.96 -11.30 -13.67
CA PHE A 264 -10.41 -11.40 -12.32
C PHE A 264 -11.08 -10.41 -11.38
N ASP A 265 -11.52 -10.89 -10.23
CA ASP A 265 -12.12 -10.04 -9.20
C ASP A 265 -11.59 -10.39 -7.81
N ILE A 266 -11.63 -9.41 -6.90
CA ILE A 266 -11.05 -9.50 -5.56
C ILE A 266 -12.12 -9.32 -4.48
N ILE A 267 -12.05 -10.17 -3.46
CA ILE A 267 -12.90 -10.09 -2.27
C ILE A 267 -12.01 -9.86 -1.05
N VAL A 268 -12.32 -8.83 -0.26
CA VAL A 268 -11.69 -8.62 1.04
C VAL A 268 -12.34 -9.54 2.07
N LYS A 269 -11.52 -10.21 2.89
CA LYS A 269 -11.97 -11.02 4.02
C LYS A 269 -11.28 -10.54 5.28
N GLU A 270 -12.08 -10.01 6.18
CA GLU A 270 -11.61 -9.63 7.50
C GLU A 270 -11.43 -10.88 8.37
N GLY A 271 -10.29 -10.94 9.07
CA GLY A 271 -10.02 -11.96 10.07
C GLY A 271 -10.86 -11.77 11.33
N ALA A 272 -10.65 -12.64 12.31
CA ALA A 272 -11.37 -12.62 13.60
C ALA A 272 -10.42 -12.56 14.81
N GLY A 273 -9.25 -11.93 14.64
CA GLY A 273 -8.27 -11.70 15.73
C GLY A 273 -7.45 -12.93 16.12
N ALA A 274 -7.26 -13.89 15.21
CA ALA A 274 -6.54 -15.13 15.49
C ALA A 274 -5.15 -15.13 14.81
N PHE A 275 -4.08 -14.92 15.59
CA PHE A 275 -2.69 -14.93 15.09
C PHE A 275 -2.31 -16.15 14.25
N VAL A 276 -2.88 -17.32 14.58
CA VAL A 276 -2.64 -18.57 13.83
C VAL A 276 -3.13 -18.49 12.38
N CYS A 277 -4.09 -17.61 12.07
CA CYS A 277 -4.59 -17.40 10.71
C CYS A 277 -3.57 -16.72 9.79
N GLY A 278 -2.42 -16.26 10.30
CA GLY A 278 -1.27 -15.92 9.46
C GLY A 278 -0.62 -17.15 8.78
N GLU A 279 -0.85 -18.36 9.31
CA GLU A 279 -0.40 -19.61 8.67
C GLU A 279 -1.30 -19.93 7.45
N GLU A 280 -0.68 -20.28 6.32
CA GLU A 280 -1.37 -20.36 5.03
C GLU A 280 -2.59 -21.31 5.01
N THR A 281 -2.58 -22.39 5.78
CA THR A 281 -3.69 -23.35 5.81
C THR A 281 -4.79 -22.99 6.80
N ALA A 282 -4.42 -22.44 7.95
CA ALA A 282 -5.36 -21.86 8.90
C ALA A 282 -6.11 -20.66 8.26
N LEU A 283 -5.39 -19.84 7.49
CA LEU A 283 -5.96 -18.74 6.70
C LEU A 283 -7.04 -19.24 5.73
N MET A 284 -6.73 -20.27 4.94
CA MET A 284 -7.69 -20.86 4.01
C MET A 284 -8.94 -21.36 4.72
N HIS A 285 -8.79 -22.10 5.84
CA HIS A 285 -9.94 -22.50 6.65
C HIS A 285 -10.77 -21.32 7.14
N SER A 286 -10.13 -20.23 7.58
CA SER A 286 -10.84 -19.02 7.99
C SER A 286 -11.63 -18.40 6.84
N ILE A 287 -11.07 -18.34 5.62
CA ILE A 287 -11.79 -17.87 4.42
C ILE A 287 -12.98 -18.77 4.09
N GLU A 288 -12.87 -20.07 4.34
CA GLU A 288 -13.94 -21.06 4.14
C GLU A 288 -15.02 -21.02 5.24
N GLY A 289 -14.90 -20.15 6.24
CA GLY A 289 -15.83 -20.06 7.37
C GLY A 289 -15.63 -21.15 8.43
N LYS A 290 -14.51 -21.88 8.38
CA LYS A 290 -14.13 -22.89 9.37
C LYS A 290 -13.24 -22.26 10.45
N ARG A 291 -13.04 -23.01 11.54
CA ARG A 291 -12.02 -22.65 12.55
C ARG A 291 -10.64 -22.65 11.89
N GLY A 292 -9.84 -21.60 12.12
CA GLY A 292 -8.47 -21.45 11.62
C GLY A 292 -7.46 -22.40 12.28
N ALA A 293 -7.65 -23.71 12.09
CA ALA A 293 -6.72 -24.74 12.52
C ALA A 293 -5.78 -25.10 11.36
N PRO A 294 -4.45 -25.15 11.56
CA PRO A 294 -3.53 -25.62 10.53
C PRO A 294 -3.83 -27.07 10.12
N ARG A 295 -3.53 -27.41 8.85
CA ARG A 295 -3.58 -28.79 8.36
C ARG A 295 -2.17 -29.35 8.18
N MET A 296 -2.02 -30.66 8.38
CA MET A 296 -0.77 -31.34 8.03
C MET A 296 -0.54 -31.27 6.52
N ARG A 297 0.73 -31.04 6.15
CA ARG A 297 1.24 -31.14 4.77
C ARG A 297 2.04 -32.43 4.65
N PRO A 298 2.00 -33.17 3.52
CA PRO A 298 1.35 -32.85 2.23
C PRO A 298 -0.19 -33.02 2.21
N PRO A 299 -0.92 -32.47 1.20
CA PRO A 299 -0.42 -31.73 0.03
C PRO A 299 -0.14 -30.24 0.29
N SER A 300 0.65 -29.60 -0.58
CA SER A 300 0.91 -28.16 -0.53
C SER A 300 -0.34 -27.34 -0.93
N PRO A 301 -0.55 -26.12 -0.41
CA PRO A 301 -1.68 -25.27 -0.84
C PRO A 301 -1.71 -24.96 -2.34
N ALA A 302 -0.54 -24.89 -2.99
CA ALA A 302 -0.47 -24.66 -4.44
C ALA A 302 -0.90 -25.89 -5.27
N GLU A 303 -1.12 -27.03 -4.64
CA GLU A 303 -1.63 -28.27 -5.26
C GLU A 303 -3.08 -28.51 -4.86
N THR A 304 -3.36 -28.35 -3.57
CA THR A 304 -4.70 -28.52 -2.98
C THR A 304 -4.82 -27.55 -1.82
N GLY A 305 -5.37 -26.39 -2.10
CA GLY A 305 -5.57 -25.29 -1.16
C GLY A 305 -7.04 -25.12 -0.80
N ARG A 306 -7.56 -23.94 -1.13
CA ARG A 306 -8.91 -23.51 -0.75
C ARG A 306 -9.98 -24.32 -1.48
N TRP A 307 -10.95 -24.84 -0.73
CA TRP A 307 -12.02 -25.73 -1.22
C TRP A 307 -11.50 -26.93 -2.03
N GLY A 308 -10.24 -27.34 -1.82
CA GLY A 308 -9.60 -28.41 -2.56
C GLY A 308 -9.00 -28.01 -3.90
N HIS A 309 -9.03 -26.72 -4.26
CA HIS A 309 -8.46 -26.18 -5.50
C HIS A 309 -7.07 -25.56 -5.28
N PRO A 310 -6.22 -25.49 -6.31
CA PRO A 310 -4.90 -24.84 -6.27
C PRO A 310 -4.91 -23.34 -5.91
#